data_AF-A0A2E0VJZ0-F1
#
_entry.id   AF-A0A2E0VJZ0-F1
#
_cell.length_a   1.000
_cell.length_b   1.000
_cell.length_c   1.000
_cell.angle_alpha   90.00
_cell.angle_beta   90.00
_cell.angle_gamma   90.00
#
_symmetry.space_group_name_H-M   'P 1'
#
loop_
_entity.id
_entity.type
_entity.pdbx_description
1 polymer ?
#
loop_
_entity_poly.entity_id
_entity_poly.type
_entity_poly.pdbx_seq_one_letter_code
_entity_poly.pdbx_strand_id
1 'polypeptide(L)'
;MDSDELREVAGGITEWARRVRELRNEEGYRILTHNDRSELKAGQYLLEDPKPIPAFERAISKETRAYVLDRNGFTCQMCGAVAGEPHPYDPTRKTRLHLGHIIDKSQGGTDDPSNLRALCSVCNEGASNLTLDRPTSQKLLIQVRRARGIDQEEVLKWLLNKYPKRAKEILGEIET
;
A
#
# COMPACT_ATOMS: atom_id res chain seq x y z
N MET A 1 26.61 3.47 -22.92
CA MET A 1 26.28 2.12 -23.38
C MET A 1 24.83 2.10 -23.80
N ASP A 2 24.49 1.33 -24.82
CA ASP A 2 23.10 1.15 -25.24
C ASP A 2 22.47 -0.14 -24.66
N SER A 3 21.18 -0.32 -24.94
CA SER A 3 20.39 -1.43 -24.43
C SER A 3 20.84 -2.80 -24.97
N ASP A 4 21.36 -2.86 -26.19
CA ASP A 4 21.82 -4.11 -26.79
C ASP A 4 23.17 -4.53 -26.19
N GLU A 5 24.09 -3.58 -26.01
CA GLU A 5 25.36 -3.80 -25.30
C GLU A 5 25.11 -4.27 -23.85
N LEU A 6 24.17 -3.66 -23.13
CA LEU A 6 23.84 -4.06 -21.76
C LEU A 6 23.22 -5.46 -21.70
N ARG A 7 22.39 -5.83 -22.68
CA ARG A 7 21.84 -7.20 -22.78
C ARG A 7 22.93 -8.23 -23.04
N GLU A 8 23.89 -7.90 -23.91
CA GLU A 8 25.02 -8.77 -24.23
C GLU A 8 25.91 -8.99 -23.00
N VAL A 9 26.28 -7.92 -22.30
CA VAL A 9 27.08 -7.99 -21.06
C VAL A 9 26.34 -8.75 -19.96
N ALA A 10 25.01 -8.68 -19.92
CA ALA A 10 24.18 -9.46 -19.00
C ALA A 10 24.02 -10.94 -19.41
N GLY A 11 24.72 -11.42 -20.43
CA GLY A 11 24.63 -12.82 -20.88
C GLY A 11 23.30 -13.17 -21.54
N GLY A 12 22.63 -12.20 -22.17
CA GLY A 12 21.34 -12.39 -22.83
C GLY A 12 20.13 -12.34 -21.89
N ILE A 13 20.31 -12.12 -20.58
CA ILE A 13 19.22 -12.01 -19.61
C ILE A 13 18.40 -10.75 -19.89
N THR A 14 17.08 -10.87 -20.09
CA THR A 14 16.19 -9.73 -20.42
C THR A 14 15.90 -8.79 -19.24
N GLU A 15 16.04 -9.27 -18.01
CA GLU A 15 15.81 -8.49 -16.77
C GLU A 15 16.94 -7.49 -16.45
N TRP A 16 17.97 -7.35 -17.29
CA TRP A 16 19.05 -6.38 -17.09
C TRP A 16 18.54 -4.95 -16.86
N ALA A 17 17.46 -4.56 -17.55
CA ALA A 17 16.87 -3.23 -17.44
C ALA A 17 16.28 -2.98 -16.04
N ARG A 18 15.78 -4.04 -15.38
CA ARG A 18 15.35 -3.98 -13.99
C ARG A 18 16.55 -3.77 -13.07
N ARG A 19 17.63 -4.53 -13.27
CA ARG A 19 18.84 -4.42 -12.44
C ARG A 19 19.47 -3.03 -12.54
N VAL A 20 19.47 -2.42 -13.72
CA VAL A 20 19.92 -1.04 -13.92
C VAL A 20 19.08 -0.03 -13.11
N ARG A 21 17.75 -0.24 -13.02
CA ARG A 21 16.88 0.61 -12.19
C ARG A 21 17.15 0.44 -10.69
N GLU A 22 17.38 -0.78 -10.23
CA GLU A 22 17.74 -1.07 -8.83
C GLU A 22 19.08 -0.39 -8.49
N LEU A 23 20.09 -0.57 -9.34
CA LEU A 23 21.39 0.08 -9.17
C LEU A 23 21.27 1.61 -9.09
N ARG A 24 20.41 2.21 -9.92
CA ARG A 24 20.15 3.65 -9.94
C ARG A 24 19.38 4.14 -8.72
N ASN A 25 18.29 3.45 -8.35
CA ASN A 25 17.30 3.98 -7.42
C ASN A 25 17.51 3.50 -5.98
N GLU A 26 18.13 2.34 -5.79
CA GLU A 26 18.23 1.64 -4.49
C GLU A 26 19.68 1.51 -4.03
N GLU A 27 20.61 1.28 -4.95
CA GLU A 27 22.04 1.08 -4.61
C GLU A 27 22.88 2.36 -4.78
N GLY A 28 22.29 3.44 -5.29
CA GLY A 28 22.89 4.78 -5.31
C GLY A 28 23.94 5.00 -6.39
N TYR A 29 23.93 4.22 -7.46
CA TYR A 29 24.76 4.49 -8.64
C TYR A 29 24.17 5.61 -9.49
N ARG A 30 25.00 6.56 -9.91
CA ARG A 30 24.58 7.71 -10.73
C ARG A 30 24.48 7.32 -12.21
N ILE A 31 23.46 6.53 -12.54
CA ILE A 31 23.16 6.06 -13.89
C ILE A 31 22.19 7.03 -14.58
N LEU A 32 22.71 7.81 -15.52
CA LEU A 32 21.97 8.81 -16.29
C LEU A 32 21.33 8.21 -17.55
N THR A 33 20.21 8.79 -17.97
CA THR A 33 19.43 8.44 -19.17
C THR A 33 19.10 9.70 -19.98
N HIS A 34 18.43 9.54 -21.13
CA HIS A 34 17.92 10.66 -21.95
C HIS A 34 17.03 11.66 -21.19
N ASN A 35 16.39 11.26 -20.08
CA ASN A 35 15.64 12.16 -19.22
C ASN A 35 16.54 13.08 -18.38
N ASP A 36 17.80 12.69 -18.17
CA ASP A 36 18.77 13.39 -17.33
C ASP A 36 19.75 14.23 -18.16
N ARG A 37 20.14 13.75 -19.37
CA ARG A 37 21.01 14.46 -20.32
C ARG A 37 20.43 14.40 -21.73
N SER A 38 20.25 15.56 -22.35
CA SER A 38 19.73 15.70 -23.73
C SER A 38 20.62 15.08 -24.81
N GLU A 39 21.89 14.86 -24.51
CA GLU A 39 22.85 14.19 -25.42
C GLU A 39 22.63 12.67 -25.51
N LEU A 40 21.92 12.08 -24.55
CA LEU A 40 21.64 10.64 -24.53
C LEU A 40 20.37 10.33 -25.33
N LYS A 41 20.42 9.29 -26.15
CA LYS A 41 19.23 8.76 -26.85
C LYS A 41 18.41 7.86 -25.93
N ALA A 42 17.14 7.66 -26.27
CA ALA A 42 16.31 6.65 -25.61
C ALA A 42 17.00 5.27 -25.70
N GLY A 43 17.09 4.56 -24.57
CA GLY A 43 17.79 3.28 -24.47
C GLY A 43 19.31 3.37 -24.26
N GLN A 44 19.87 4.59 -24.12
CA GLN A 44 21.26 4.79 -23.71
C GLN A 44 21.37 5.12 -22.23
N TYR A 45 22.41 4.57 -21.61
CA TYR A 45 22.74 4.72 -20.21
C TYR A 45 24.19 5.16 -20.05
N LEU A 46 24.43 6.08 -19.10
CA LEU A 46 25.75 6.56 -18.72
C LEU A 46 25.92 6.43 -17.21
N LEU A 47 26.87 5.59 -16.78
CA LEU A 47 27.33 5.60 -15.39
C LEU A 47 28.29 6.78 -15.22
N GLU A 48 27.83 7.84 -14.54
CA GLU A 48 28.63 9.07 -14.39
C GLU A 48 29.72 8.92 -13.32
N ASP A 49 29.40 8.24 -12.21
CA ASP A 49 30.34 7.92 -11.13
C ASP A 49 30.17 6.45 -10.73
N PRO A 50 31.24 5.63 -10.79
CA PRO A 50 31.19 4.24 -10.36
C PRO A 50 31.12 4.07 -8.83
N LYS A 51 31.35 5.13 -8.05
CA LYS A 51 31.22 5.10 -6.60
C LYS A 51 29.75 5.35 -6.21
N PRO A 52 29.06 4.40 -5.56
CA PRO A 52 27.70 4.62 -5.11
C PRO A 52 27.68 5.69 -4.02
N ILE A 53 26.74 6.64 -4.13
CA ILE A 53 26.36 7.49 -3.02
C ILE A 53 25.37 6.72 -2.14
N PRO A 54 25.28 6.98 -0.82
CA PRO A 54 24.26 6.36 0.01
C PRO A 54 22.86 6.63 -0.56
N ALA A 55 22.25 5.62 -1.19
CA ALA A 55 20.86 5.66 -1.59
C ALA A 55 20.01 5.26 -0.39
N PHE A 56 19.13 6.16 0.00
CA PHE A 56 18.07 5.82 0.91
C PHE A 56 16.88 5.39 0.06
N GLU A 57 16.38 4.18 0.30
CA GLU A 57 15.11 3.75 -0.28
C GLU A 57 14.10 4.87 -0.06
N ARG A 58 13.36 5.25 -1.13
CA ARG A 58 12.34 6.31 -1.02
C ARG A 58 11.30 5.84 -0.02
N ALA A 59 11.46 6.28 1.23
CA ALA A 59 10.48 6.06 2.28
C ALA A 59 9.20 6.81 1.89
N ILE A 60 8.06 6.16 2.09
CA ILE A 60 6.76 6.81 1.96
C ILE A 60 6.78 8.06 2.84
N SER A 61 6.45 9.21 2.25
CA SER A 61 6.50 10.49 2.95
C SER A 61 5.57 10.50 4.17
N LYS A 62 5.87 11.35 5.15
CA LYS A 62 5.04 11.46 6.36
C LYS A 62 3.64 11.96 6.01
N GLU A 63 3.54 12.81 5.01
CA GLU A 63 2.30 13.38 4.47
C GLU A 63 1.44 12.27 3.85
N THR A 64 2.03 11.45 2.95
CA THR A 64 1.34 10.30 2.36
C THR A 64 0.92 9.31 3.44
N ARG A 65 1.77 9.08 4.44
CA ARG A 65 1.45 8.21 5.58
C ARG A 65 0.24 8.71 6.36
N ALA A 66 0.23 9.99 6.74
CA ALA A 66 -0.87 10.60 7.47
C ALA A 66 -2.16 10.53 6.66
N TYR A 67 -2.11 10.88 5.38
CA TYR A 67 -3.27 10.83 4.49
C TYR A 67 -3.86 9.42 4.36
N VAL A 68 -3.02 8.40 4.12
CA VAL A 68 -3.50 7.01 3.95
C VAL A 68 -4.10 6.47 5.25
N LEU A 69 -3.49 6.77 6.41
CA LEU A 69 -4.02 6.36 7.71
C LEU A 69 -5.37 7.03 8.00
N ASP A 70 -5.50 8.33 7.76
CA ASP A 70 -6.73 9.09 7.95
C ASP A 70 -7.85 8.60 7.02
N ARG A 71 -7.55 8.44 5.73
CA ARG A 71 -8.47 7.85 4.73
C ARG A 71 -8.95 6.46 5.14
N ASN A 72 -8.11 5.69 5.83
CA ASN A 72 -8.43 4.35 6.31
C ASN A 72 -9.00 4.35 7.74
N GLY A 73 -9.35 5.52 8.27
CA GLY A 73 -9.96 5.70 9.58
C GLY A 73 -9.11 5.15 10.72
N PHE A 74 -7.78 5.16 10.56
CA PHE A 74 -6.85 4.54 11.50
C PHE A 74 -7.19 3.07 11.83
N THR A 75 -7.72 2.34 10.85
CA THR A 75 -8.07 0.92 10.98
C THR A 75 -7.34 0.07 9.94
N CYS A 76 -6.94 -1.14 10.36
CA CYS A 76 -6.42 -2.16 9.46
C CYS A 76 -7.48 -2.48 8.39
N GLN A 77 -7.12 -2.30 7.13
CA GLN A 77 -8.01 -2.48 5.99
C GLN A 77 -8.33 -3.95 5.66
N MET A 78 -7.72 -4.89 6.39
CA MET A 78 -7.98 -6.31 6.30
C MET A 78 -8.79 -6.87 7.47
N CYS A 79 -8.36 -6.64 8.72
CA CYS A 79 -9.00 -7.23 9.90
C CYS A 79 -9.79 -6.25 10.76
N GLY A 80 -9.74 -4.95 10.46
CA GLY A 80 -10.46 -3.92 11.23
C GLY A 80 -9.79 -3.48 12.53
N ALA A 81 -8.63 -4.02 12.91
CA ALA A 81 -7.91 -3.61 14.12
C ALA A 81 -7.61 -2.10 14.12
N VAL A 82 -7.90 -1.43 15.24
CA VAL A 82 -7.83 0.04 15.38
C VAL A 82 -6.49 0.46 15.97
N ALA A 83 -5.84 1.47 15.38
CA ALA A 83 -4.56 1.97 15.88
C ALA A 83 -4.61 2.38 17.36
N GLY A 84 -3.67 1.87 18.15
CA GLY A 84 -3.56 2.21 19.58
C GLY A 84 -4.46 1.40 20.52
N GLU A 85 -5.45 0.68 20.00
CA GLU A 85 -6.29 -0.25 20.78
C GLU A 85 -5.66 -1.64 20.90
N PRO A 86 -6.02 -2.45 21.91
CA PRO A 86 -5.64 -3.86 21.98
C PRO A 86 -5.92 -4.60 20.67
N HIS A 87 -4.96 -5.39 20.19
CA HIS A 87 -5.13 -6.10 18.94
C HIS A 87 -6.13 -7.27 19.08
N PRO A 88 -7.06 -7.50 18.12
CA PRO A 88 -8.09 -8.54 18.25
C PRO A 88 -7.54 -9.97 18.42
N TYR A 89 -6.39 -10.27 17.79
CA TYR A 89 -5.73 -11.58 17.91
C TYR A 89 -4.67 -11.63 19.02
N ASP A 90 -4.33 -10.48 19.61
CA ASP A 90 -3.38 -10.41 20.72
C ASP A 90 -3.70 -9.20 21.61
N PRO A 91 -4.61 -9.35 22.59
CA PRO A 91 -5.04 -8.27 23.45
C PRO A 91 -3.93 -7.68 24.33
N THR A 92 -2.78 -8.36 24.47
CA THR A 92 -1.67 -7.89 25.30
C THR A 92 -0.87 -6.76 24.64
N ARG A 93 -1.06 -6.55 23.32
CA ARG A 93 -0.33 -5.55 22.54
C ARG A 93 -1.29 -4.56 21.90
N LYS A 94 -0.86 -3.28 21.85
CA LYS A 94 -1.56 -2.25 21.08
C LYS A 94 -1.31 -2.44 19.59
N THR A 95 -2.36 -2.30 18.80
CA THR A 95 -2.33 -2.35 17.34
C THR A 95 -1.46 -1.22 16.79
N ARG A 96 -0.47 -1.59 15.98
CA ARG A 96 0.35 -0.67 15.20
C ARG A 96 0.02 -0.85 13.72
N LEU A 97 -0.12 0.26 13.00
CA LEU A 97 -0.43 0.26 11.57
C LEU A 97 0.81 0.57 10.74
N HIS A 98 0.95 -0.21 9.68
CA HIS A 98 1.94 -0.12 8.61
C HIS A 98 1.22 0.27 7.32
N LEU A 99 1.96 0.83 6.37
CA LEU A 99 1.46 1.00 5.02
C LEU A 99 1.96 -0.17 4.18
N GLY A 100 1.03 -0.98 3.69
CA GLY A 100 1.30 -2.02 2.71
C GLY A 100 0.85 -1.57 1.32
N HIS A 101 1.54 -2.01 0.29
CA HIS A 101 1.11 -1.80 -1.08
C HIS A 101 -0.07 -2.72 -1.43
N ILE A 102 -0.90 -2.27 -2.38
CA ILE A 102 -1.95 -3.09 -2.97
C ILE A 102 -1.33 -3.96 -4.06
N ILE A 103 -0.58 -3.33 -4.96
CA ILE A 103 0.32 -3.98 -5.91
C ILE A 103 1.73 -3.84 -5.34
N ASP A 104 2.44 -4.95 -5.14
CA ASP A 104 3.80 -4.93 -4.60
C ASP A 104 4.77 -4.10 -5.46
N LYS A 105 5.74 -3.42 -4.82
CA LYS A 105 6.80 -2.70 -5.53
C LYS A 105 7.54 -3.59 -6.53
N SER A 106 7.78 -4.85 -6.18
CA SER A 106 8.45 -5.83 -7.06
C SER A 106 7.67 -6.13 -8.35
N GLN A 107 6.34 -5.90 -8.33
CA GLN A 107 5.40 -6.05 -9.43
C GLN A 107 5.00 -4.71 -10.07
N GLY A 108 5.75 -3.64 -9.80
CA GLY A 108 5.53 -2.31 -10.37
C GLY A 108 4.57 -1.41 -9.59
N GLY A 109 4.25 -1.75 -8.34
CA GLY A 109 3.46 -0.89 -7.47
C GLY A 109 4.13 0.44 -7.13
N THR A 110 3.35 1.52 -7.11
CA THR A 110 3.83 2.87 -6.76
C THR A 110 3.61 3.18 -5.28
N ASP A 111 4.31 4.20 -4.77
CA ASP A 111 4.08 4.78 -3.44
C ASP A 111 2.92 5.80 -3.42
N ASP A 112 2.09 5.82 -4.46
CA ASP A 112 0.92 6.68 -4.52
C ASP A 112 -0.09 6.26 -3.44
N PRO A 113 -0.77 7.21 -2.79
CA PRO A 113 -1.81 6.90 -1.81
C PRO A 113 -2.86 5.91 -2.31
N SER A 114 -3.17 5.91 -3.62
CA SER A 114 -4.11 4.98 -4.26
C SER A 114 -3.64 3.52 -4.21
N ASN A 115 -2.33 3.27 -4.24
CA ASN A 115 -1.72 1.94 -4.16
C ASN A 115 -1.30 1.55 -2.73
N LEU A 116 -1.56 2.39 -1.73
CA LEU A 116 -1.20 2.13 -0.33
C LEU A 116 -2.44 1.86 0.51
N ARG A 117 -2.30 1.04 1.56
CA ARG A 117 -3.35 0.73 2.55
C ARG A 117 -2.78 0.55 3.94
N ALA A 118 -3.57 0.93 4.95
CA ALA A 118 -3.21 0.69 6.34
C ALA A 118 -3.43 -0.77 6.75
N LEU A 119 -2.39 -1.45 7.25
CA LEU A 119 -2.43 -2.83 7.72
C LEU A 119 -1.86 -2.92 9.14
N CYS A 120 -2.44 -3.75 10.02
CA CYS A 120 -1.80 -4.03 11.31
C CYS A 120 -0.56 -4.92 11.12
N SER A 121 0.33 -5.00 12.11
CA SER A 121 1.55 -5.84 12.02
C SER A 121 1.24 -7.29 11.64
N VAL A 122 0.22 -7.90 12.27
CA VAL A 122 -0.18 -9.30 11.99
C VAL A 122 -0.65 -9.46 10.54
N CYS A 123 -1.49 -8.55 10.07
CA CYS A 123 -1.94 -8.58 8.68
C CYS A 123 -0.82 -8.23 7.72
N ASN A 124 0.05 -7.28 8.04
CA ASN A 124 1.15 -6.89 7.16
C ASN A 124 2.15 -8.03 6.96
N GLU A 125 2.44 -8.80 8.02
CA GLU A 125 3.32 -9.97 7.99
C GLU A 125 2.64 -11.20 7.37
N GLY A 126 1.32 -11.36 7.56
CA GLY A 126 0.53 -12.49 7.06
C GLY A 126 -0.13 -12.29 5.68
N ALA A 127 -0.22 -11.06 5.18
CA ALA A 127 -1.01 -10.73 3.99
C ALA A 127 -0.36 -11.10 2.68
N SER A 128 0.95 -11.28 2.64
CA SER A 128 1.65 -11.53 1.38
C SER A 128 1.22 -12.84 0.71
N ASN A 129 0.60 -13.79 1.45
CA ASN A 129 0.33 -15.14 0.92
C ASN A 129 -1.09 -15.70 1.15
N LEU A 130 -2.02 -15.04 1.85
CA LEU A 130 -3.21 -15.76 2.40
C LEU A 130 -4.56 -15.03 2.41
N THR A 131 -4.68 -13.81 1.91
CA THR A 131 -5.85 -12.98 2.27
C THR A 131 -6.98 -13.06 1.25
N LEU A 132 -8.15 -13.50 1.73
CA LEU A 132 -9.41 -13.51 1.00
C LEU A 132 -9.82 -12.10 0.55
N ASP A 133 -10.51 -12.04 -0.60
CA ASP A 133 -11.10 -10.83 -1.14
C ASP A 133 -11.94 -10.08 -0.10
N ARG A 134 -11.93 -8.74 -0.22
CA ARG A 134 -12.84 -7.89 0.54
C ARG A 134 -14.28 -8.38 0.35
N PRO A 135 -15.03 -8.57 1.45
CA PRO A 135 -16.44 -8.91 1.33
C PRO A 135 -17.18 -7.71 0.73
N THR A 136 -17.89 -7.96 -0.37
CA THR A 136 -18.79 -6.99 -0.99
C THR A 136 -19.94 -6.66 -0.04
N SER A 137 -20.65 -5.55 -0.28
CA SER A 137 -21.85 -5.19 0.50
C SER A 137 -22.87 -6.34 0.54
N GLN A 138 -23.03 -7.08 -0.55
CA GLN A 138 -23.88 -8.28 -0.61
C GLN A 138 -23.40 -9.38 0.36
N LYS A 139 -22.09 -9.68 0.38
CA LYS A 139 -21.51 -10.69 1.29
C LYS A 139 -21.67 -10.27 2.76
N LEU A 140 -21.45 -8.99 3.07
CA LEU A 140 -21.65 -8.45 4.41
C LEU A 140 -23.12 -8.54 4.84
N LEU A 141 -24.06 -8.15 3.97
CA LEU A 141 -25.49 -8.22 4.28
C LEU A 141 -25.98 -9.64 4.55
N ILE A 142 -25.47 -10.64 3.82
CA ILE A 142 -25.80 -12.05 4.06
C ILE A 142 -25.36 -12.46 5.47
N GLN A 143 -24.16 -12.06 5.90
CA GLN A 143 -23.67 -12.38 7.25
C GLN A 143 -24.48 -11.66 8.33
N VAL A 144 -24.74 -10.36 8.16
CA VAL A 144 -25.50 -9.56 9.13
C VAL A 144 -26.93 -10.08 9.28
N ARG A 145 -27.63 -10.40 8.19
CA ARG A 145 -29.01 -10.93 8.23
C ARG A 145 -29.14 -12.26 8.98
N ARG A 146 -28.08 -13.07 8.98
CA ARG A 146 -28.07 -14.38 9.67
C ARG A 146 -27.68 -14.27 11.15
N ALA A 147 -27.11 -13.13 11.57
CA ALA A 147 -26.77 -12.89 12.97
C ALA A 147 -28.03 -12.68 13.81
N ARG A 148 -27.93 -12.87 15.13
CA ARG A 148 -29.06 -12.62 16.04
C ARG A 148 -29.37 -11.12 16.09
N GLY A 149 -30.60 -10.75 16.47
CA GLY A 149 -31.01 -9.34 16.56
C GLY A 149 -30.06 -8.50 17.40
N ILE A 150 -29.60 -9.01 18.55
CA ILE A 150 -28.61 -8.33 19.40
C ILE A 150 -27.30 -8.03 18.67
N ASP A 151 -26.81 -8.95 17.84
CA ASP A 151 -25.56 -8.79 17.10
C ASP A 151 -25.75 -7.81 15.93
N GLN A 152 -26.95 -7.79 15.31
CA GLN A 152 -27.31 -6.80 14.29
C GLN A 152 -27.38 -5.38 14.86
N GLU A 153 -27.97 -5.23 16.06
CA GLU A 153 -28.03 -3.95 16.77
C GLU A 153 -26.65 -3.43 17.16
N GLU A 154 -25.74 -4.30 17.61
CA GLU A 154 -24.35 -3.90 17.89
C GLU A 154 -23.63 -3.41 16.63
N VAL A 155 -23.83 -4.08 15.49
CA VAL A 155 -23.30 -3.60 14.19
C VAL A 155 -23.91 -2.24 13.82
N LEU A 156 -25.22 -2.04 14.03
CA LEU A 156 -25.89 -0.76 13.78
C LEU A 156 -25.33 0.35 14.68
N LYS A 157 -25.22 0.13 16.00
CA LYS A 157 -24.64 1.10 16.95
C LYS A 157 -23.23 1.50 16.54
N TRP A 158 -22.41 0.53 16.15
CA TRP A 158 -21.06 0.80 15.66
C TRP A 158 -21.07 1.66 14.39
N LEU A 159 -21.93 1.35 13.42
CA LEU A 159 -22.06 2.13 12.18
C LEU A 159 -22.53 3.57 12.44
N LEU A 160 -23.50 3.77 13.34
CA LEU A 160 -23.99 5.09 13.73
C LEU A 160 -22.89 5.93 14.40
N ASN A 161 -22.10 5.33 15.29
CA ASN A 161 -20.96 5.99 15.93
C ASN A 161 -19.86 6.33 14.93
N LYS A 162 -19.64 5.47 13.93
CA LYS A 162 -18.62 5.68 12.89
C LYS A 162 -19.00 6.76 11.88
N TYR A 163 -20.28 6.88 11.53
CA TYR A 163 -20.76 7.80 10.48
C TYR A 163 -21.88 8.74 10.97
N PRO A 164 -21.64 9.56 12.01
CA PRO A 164 -22.73 10.31 12.67
C PRO A 164 -23.40 11.35 11.78
N LYS A 165 -22.66 12.00 10.87
CA LYS A 165 -23.24 12.97 9.91
C LYS A 165 -24.10 12.27 8.86
N ARG A 166 -23.55 11.20 8.24
CA ARG A 166 -24.24 10.45 7.19
C ARG A 166 -25.49 9.74 7.73
N ALA A 167 -25.42 9.23 8.96
CA ALA A 167 -26.57 8.67 9.65
C ALA A 167 -27.71 9.69 9.80
N LYS A 168 -27.40 10.93 10.22
CA LYS A 168 -28.40 12.01 10.33
C LYS A 168 -29.02 12.36 8.98
N GLU A 169 -28.23 12.45 7.92
CA GLU A 169 -28.74 12.70 6.57
C GLU A 169 -29.70 11.59 6.12
N ILE A 170 -29.30 10.33 6.25
CA ILE A 170 -30.13 9.18 5.86
C ILE A 170 -31.43 9.12 6.68
N LEU A 171 -31.37 9.39 7.99
CA LEU A 171 -32.56 9.43 8.83
C LEU A 171 -33.49 10.58 8.42
N GLY A 172 -32.93 11.75 8.09
CA GLY A 172 -33.71 12.88 7.58
C GLY A 172 -34.36 12.61 6.22
N GLU A 173 -33.71 11.84 5.34
CA GLU A 173 -34.28 11.39 4.06
C GLU A 173 -35.45 10.40 4.26
N ILE A 174 -35.45 9.62 5.35
CA ILE A 174 -36.50 8.63 5.67
C ILE A 174 -37.74 9.27 6.32
N GLU A 175 -37.58 10.42 6.98
CA GLU A 175 -38.67 11.14 7.67
C GLU A 175 -39.50 12.05 6.73
N THR A 176 -39.14 12.16 5.45
CA THR A 176 -39.87 12.85 4.37
C THR A 176 -40.56 11.89 3.42
#